data_AF-A0A7X9S3J5-F1
#
_entry.id   AF-A0A7X9S3J5-F1
#
_cell.length_a   1.000
_cell.length_b   1.000
_cell.length_c   1.000
_cell.angle_alpha   90.00
_cell.angle_beta   90.00
_cell.angle_gamma   90.00
#
_symmetry.space_group_name_H-M   'P 1'
#
loop_
_entity.id
_entity.type
_entity.pdbx_description
1 polymer ?
#
loop_
_entity_poly.entity_id
_entity_poly.type
_entity_poly.pdbx_seq_one_letter_code
_entity_poly.pdbx_strand_id
1 'polypeptide(L)'
;MKVRIAKVEDAKELVSIYKYYVENTDITFEYDTPTIEEFADRIGKQGIGTMLYNELEKYLKLMNIINVNACIAYPNETSEAFHKKFGYKTVAHFTKCGYKFGKWKDMIWMEKMIGQHIDNPPEVISFQNIVEGI
;
A
#
# COMPACT_ATOMS: atom_id res chain seq x y z
N MET A 1 3.50 -3.29 31.38
CA MET A 1 2.99 -3.94 30.15
C MET A 1 4.18 -4.16 29.22
N LYS A 2 4.45 -5.39 28.77
CA LYS A 2 5.54 -5.68 27.80
C LYS A 2 4.92 -5.92 26.42
N VAL A 3 5.34 -5.17 25.42
CA VAL A 3 4.91 -5.30 24.02
C VAL A 3 6.01 -6.03 23.23
N ARG A 4 5.62 -6.93 22.31
CA ARG A 4 6.54 -7.67 21.42
C ARG A 4 5.97 -7.78 20.00
N ILE A 5 6.81 -8.18 19.05
CA ILE A 5 6.38 -8.51 17.67
C ILE A 5 5.40 -9.70 17.73
N ALA A 6 4.31 -9.60 16.97
CA ALA A 6 3.31 -10.64 16.80
C ALA A 6 3.86 -11.81 15.96
N LYS A 7 3.49 -13.02 16.33
CA LYS A 7 3.79 -14.26 15.61
C LYS A 7 2.50 -14.85 15.03
N VAL A 8 2.64 -15.78 14.10
CA VAL A 8 1.49 -16.45 13.45
C VAL A 8 0.56 -17.09 14.48
N GLU A 9 1.11 -17.60 15.59
CA GLU A 9 0.34 -18.19 16.69
C GLU A 9 -0.55 -17.17 17.41
N ASP A 10 -0.25 -15.88 17.34
CA ASP A 10 -1.06 -14.81 17.95
C ASP A 10 -2.33 -14.50 17.13
N ALA A 11 -2.46 -15.03 15.89
CA ALA A 11 -3.54 -14.69 14.97
C ALA A 11 -4.94 -14.87 15.57
N LYS A 12 -5.16 -15.96 16.31
CA LYS A 12 -6.47 -16.23 16.93
C LYS A 12 -6.88 -15.16 17.93
N GLU A 13 -5.96 -14.73 18.79
CA GLU A 13 -6.22 -13.68 19.78
C GLU A 13 -6.33 -12.30 19.12
N LEU A 14 -5.55 -12.04 18.08
CA LEU A 14 -5.62 -10.78 17.34
C LEU A 14 -6.92 -10.65 16.54
N VAL A 15 -7.40 -11.73 15.90
CA VAL A 15 -8.69 -11.75 15.22
C VAL A 15 -9.84 -11.53 16.21
N SER A 16 -9.79 -12.11 17.41
CA SER A 16 -10.87 -11.90 18.38
C SER A 16 -11.00 -10.44 18.84
N ILE A 17 -9.86 -9.73 18.95
CA ILE A 17 -9.83 -8.29 19.20
C ILE A 17 -10.29 -7.51 17.96
N TYR A 18 -9.76 -7.85 16.78
CA TYR A 18 -10.02 -7.14 15.54
C TYR A 18 -11.47 -7.26 15.06
N LYS A 19 -12.09 -8.43 15.29
CA LYS A 19 -13.49 -8.74 14.97
C LYS A 19 -14.45 -7.67 15.47
N TYR A 20 -14.27 -7.19 16.70
CA TYR A 20 -15.13 -6.13 17.25
C TYR A 20 -15.12 -4.89 16.36
N TYR A 21 -13.94 -4.48 15.88
CA TYR A 21 -13.80 -3.33 15.01
C TYR A 21 -14.42 -3.54 13.63
N VAL A 22 -14.33 -4.75 13.06
CA VAL A 22 -14.95 -5.04 11.77
C VAL A 22 -16.47 -5.05 11.88
N GLU A 23 -17.02 -5.69 12.91
CA GLU A 23 -18.48 -5.94 12.99
C GLU A 23 -19.27 -4.82 13.65
N ASN A 24 -18.63 -3.98 14.47
CA ASN A 24 -19.33 -3.01 15.32
C ASN A 24 -18.88 -1.57 15.08
N THR A 25 -17.97 -1.32 14.13
CA THR A 25 -17.45 0.03 13.89
C THR A 25 -17.09 0.26 12.42
N ASP A 26 -17.09 1.52 11.98
CA ASP A 26 -16.65 1.91 10.62
C ASP A 26 -15.14 2.28 10.55
N ILE A 27 -14.33 1.84 11.53
CA ILE A 27 -12.93 2.26 11.65
C ILE A 27 -11.97 1.45 10.76
N THR A 28 -12.42 0.33 10.21
CA THR A 28 -11.69 -0.57 9.29
C THR A 28 -12.35 -0.57 7.91
N PHE A 29 -11.59 -0.91 6.86
CA PHE A 29 -12.09 -1.05 5.49
C PHE A 29 -12.42 -2.51 5.10
N GLU A 30 -12.32 -3.43 6.05
CA GLU A 30 -12.74 -4.82 5.87
C GLU A 30 -14.26 -4.92 5.93
N TYR A 31 -14.86 -5.60 4.94
CA TYR A 31 -16.30 -5.87 4.94
C TYR A 31 -16.66 -7.06 5.83
N ASP A 32 -15.77 -8.06 5.89
CA ASP A 32 -15.94 -9.28 6.68
C ASP A 32 -14.75 -9.48 7.62
N THR A 33 -15.00 -10.08 8.78
CA THR A 33 -13.91 -10.41 9.71
C THR A 33 -13.01 -11.46 9.05
N PRO A 34 -11.70 -11.19 8.86
CA PRO A 34 -10.80 -12.15 8.26
C PRO A 34 -10.72 -13.44 9.09
N THR A 35 -10.58 -14.57 8.42
CA THR A 35 -10.36 -15.86 9.08
C THR A 35 -9.04 -15.88 9.85
N ILE A 36 -8.91 -16.82 10.79
CA ILE A 36 -7.66 -16.98 11.54
C ILE A 36 -6.52 -17.30 10.58
N GLU A 37 -6.75 -18.14 9.56
CA GLU A 37 -5.79 -18.49 8.53
C GLU A 37 -5.36 -17.27 7.69
N GLU A 38 -6.29 -16.43 7.23
CA GLU A 38 -5.94 -15.20 6.50
C GLU A 38 -5.17 -14.21 7.37
N PHE A 39 -5.54 -14.09 8.65
CA PHE A 39 -4.86 -13.18 9.56
C PHE A 39 -3.47 -13.69 9.95
N ALA A 40 -3.34 -15.00 10.16
CA ALA A 40 -2.07 -15.71 10.37
C ALA A 40 -1.14 -15.53 9.18
N ASP A 41 -1.67 -15.67 7.97
CA ASP A 41 -0.99 -15.42 6.72
C ASP A 41 -0.53 -13.95 6.63
N ARG A 42 -1.37 -12.97 6.98
CA ARG A 42 -0.97 -11.55 7.07
C ARG A 42 0.19 -11.31 8.06
N ILE A 43 0.20 -12.00 9.21
CA ILE A 43 1.31 -11.91 10.19
C ILE A 43 2.60 -12.51 9.61
N GLY A 44 2.48 -13.63 8.87
CA GLY A 44 3.61 -14.30 8.22
C GLY A 44 4.13 -13.59 6.97
N LYS A 45 3.28 -12.79 6.31
CA LYS A 45 3.55 -12.07 5.06
C LYS A 45 4.34 -10.78 5.29
N GLN A 46 5.51 -10.88 5.91
CA GLN A 46 6.53 -9.84 5.76
C GLN A 46 7.08 -9.89 4.33
N GLY A 47 7.12 -8.74 3.65
CA GLY A 47 7.72 -8.63 2.32
C GLY A 47 6.78 -8.82 1.13
N ILE A 48 5.48 -9.09 1.32
CA ILE A 48 4.54 -9.12 0.20
C ILE A 48 4.38 -7.77 -0.48
N GLY A 49 4.34 -6.67 0.28
CA GLY A 49 4.38 -5.35 -0.31
C GLY A 49 5.59 -5.20 -1.24
N THR A 50 6.75 -5.73 -0.83
CA THR A 50 7.96 -5.70 -1.66
C THR A 50 7.81 -6.55 -2.92
N MET A 51 7.32 -7.78 -2.81
CA MET A 51 7.12 -8.68 -3.95
C MET A 51 6.10 -8.11 -4.95
N LEU A 52 4.99 -7.58 -4.45
CA LEU A 52 3.95 -6.96 -5.26
C LEU A 52 4.49 -5.72 -5.99
N TYR A 53 5.21 -4.83 -5.31
CA TYR A 53 5.78 -3.66 -5.95
C TYR A 53 6.84 -4.00 -7.00
N ASN A 54 7.66 -5.03 -6.75
CA ASN A 54 8.65 -5.48 -7.74
C ASN A 54 7.97 -5.97 -9.04
N GLU A 55 6.95 -6.82 -8.93
CA GLU A 55 6.22 -7.30 -10.12
C GLU A 55 5.39 -6.18 -10.76
N LEU A 56 4.74 -5.34 -9.96
CA LEU A 56 3.97 -4.20 -10.44
C LEU A 56 4.86 -3.27 -11.26
N GLU A 57 6.00 -2.83 -10.73
CA GLU A 57 6.92 -1.94 -11.45
C GLU A 57 7.45 -2.57 -12.73
N LYS A 58 7.70 -3.88 -12.75
CA LYS A 58 8.10 -4.60 -13.96
C LYS A 58 7.04 -4.49 -15.05
N TYR A 59 5.77 -4.76 -14.73
CA TYR A 59 4.69 -4.63 -15.71
C TYR A 59 4.42 -3.18 -16.11
N LEU A 60 4.45 -2.23 -15.17
CA LEU A 60 4.26 -0.81 -15.48
C LEU A 60 5.32 -0.30 -16.47
N LYS A 61 6.58 -0.74 -16.35
CA LYS A 61 7.61 -0.43 -17.34
C LYS A 61 7.31 -1.02 -18.73
N LEU A 62 6.85 -2.27 -18.79
CA LEU A 62 6.44 -2.91 -20.05
C LEU A 62 5.21 -2.22 -20.67
N MET A 63 4.35 -1.63 -19.84
CA MET A 63 3.17 -0.86 -20.25
C MET A 63 3.50 0.58 -20.69
N ASN A 64 4.78 0.96 -20.80
CA ASN A 64 5.24 2.31 -21.09
C ASN A 64 4.86 3.38 -20.03
N ILE A 65 4.61 2.97 -18.78
CA ILE A 65 4.41 3.92 -17.69
C ILE A 65 5.76 4.48 -17.24
N ILE A 66 5.85 5.81 -17.13
CA ILE A 66 7.10 6.55 -16.86
C ILE A 66 7.21 6.98 -15.40
N ASN A 67 6.10 7.37 -14.77
CA ASN A 67 6.05 7.85 -13.39
C ASN A 67 4.99 7.09 -12.60
N VAL A 68 5.28 6.84 -11.33
CA VAL A 68 4.34 6.25 -10.37
C VAL A 68 4.23 7.16 -9.16
N ASN A 69 2.99 7.40 -8.71
CA ASN A 69 2.70 8.30 -7.60
C ASN A 69 2.01 7.52 -6.47
N ALA A 70 2.40 7.83 -5.24
CA ALA A 70 1.80 7.30 -4.02
C ALA A 70 1.18 8.45 -3.23
N CYS A 71 -0.11 8.32 -2.96
CA CYS A 71 -0.88 9.24 -2.13
C CYS A 71 -1.01 8.64 -0.72
N ILE A 72 -0.47 9.32 0.29
CA ILE A 72 -0.32 8.76 1.64
C ILE A 72 -0.92 9.72 2.66
N ALA A 73 -1.82 9.23 3.51
CA ALA A 73 -2.29 9.97 4.68
C ALA A 73 -1.13 10.22 5.65
N TYR A 74 -0.99 11.45 6.15
CA TYR A 74 0.17 11.87 6.94
C TYR A 74 -0.22 12.18 8.40
N PRO A 75 0.63 11.81 9.39
CA PRO A 75 1.86 11.02 9.26
C PRO A 75 1.60 9.52 9.10
N ASN A 76 2.48 8.82 8.37
CA ASN A 76 2.44 7.36 8.25
C ASN A 76 3.87 6.82 8.02
N GLU A 77 4.63 6.72 9.10
CA GLU A 77 6.05 6.34 9.09
C GLU A 77 6.31 5.01 8.36
N THR A 78 5.42 4.03 8.53
CA THR A 78 5.53 2.71 7.87
C THR A 78 5.43 2.84 6.35
N SER A 79 4.41 3.53 5.85
CA SER A 79 4.21 3.72 4.41
C SER A 79 5.30 4.61 3.81
N GLU A 80 5.68 5.68 4.51
CA GLU A 80 6.77 6.58 4.10
C GLU A 80 8.10 5.84 3.99
N ALA A 81 8.47 5.04 4.98
CA ALA A 81 9.70 4.26 4.96
C ALA A 81 9.70 3.19 3.86
N PHE A 82 8.56 2.53 3.63
CA PHE A 82 8.38 1.56 2.56
C PHE A 82 8.61 2.21 1.17
N HIS A 83 7.94 3.33 0.88
CA HIS A 83 8.09 4.02 -0.40
C HIS A 83 9.50 4.61 -0.58
N LYS A 84 10.11 5.17 0.48
CA LYS A 84 11.52 5.63 0.45
C LYS A 84 12.46 4.50 0.09
N LYS A 85 12.29 3.31 0.69
CA LYS A 85 13.09 2.11 0.37
C LYS A 85 12.93 1.71 -1.12
N PHE A 86 11.75 1.90 -1.69
CA PHE A 86 11.49 1.65 -3.10
C PHE A 86 11.99 2.75 -4.05
N GLY A 87 12.58 3.83 -3.54
CA GLY A 87 13.16 4.91 -4.34
C GLY A 87 12.20 6.08 -4.62
N TYR A 88 11.05 6.13 -3.95
CA TYR A 88 10.14 7.26 -4.05
C TYR A 88 10.67 8.47 -3.26
N LYS A 89 10.33 9.66 -3.74
CA LYS A 89 10.63 10.94 -3.09
C LYS A 89 9.34 11.69 -2.78
N THR A 90 9.26 12.33 -1.62
CA THR A 90 8.14 13.20 -1.29
C THR A 90 8.19 14.46 -2.15
N VAL A 91 7.08 14.80 -2.81
CA VAL A 91 6.99 15.94 -3.74
C VAL A 91 5.87 16.93 -3.43
N ALA A 92 4.92 16.55 -2.58
CA ALA A 92 3.91 17.47 -2.07
C ALA A 92 3.46 17.10 -0.65
N HIS A 93 3.01 18.11 0.08
CA HIS A 93 2.34 17.97 1.38
C HIS A 93 1.13 18.90 1.41
N PHE A 94 -0.03 18.32 1.71
CA PHE A 94 -1.31 19.00 1.81
C PHE A 94 -1.73 19.02 3.27
N THR A 95 -1.83 20.21 3.85
CA THR A 95 -2.16 20.42 5.26
C THR A 95 -3.66 20.43 5.48
N LYS A 96 -4.15 19.64 6.44
CA LYS A 96 -5.57 19.55 6.84
C LYS A 96 -6.52 19.39 5.65
N CYS A 97 -6.12 18.62 4.65
CA CYS A 97 -6.87 18.45 3.40
C CYS A 97 -7.99 17.40 3.49
N GLY A 98 -8.06 16.64 4.59
CA GLY A 98 -9.16 15.71 4.86
C GLY A 98 -9.65 15.80 6.30
N TYR A 99 -10.94 15.56 6.52
CA TYR A 99 -11.51 15.46 7.86
C TYR A 99 -12.14 14.08 8.04
N LYS A 100 -11.61 13.28 8.99
CA LYS A 100 -12.11 11.94 9.30
C LYS A 100 -11.89 11.63 10.78
N PHE A 101 -12.84 10.93 11.41
CA PHE A 101 -12.78 10.54 12.82
C PHE A 101 -12.54 11.71 13.79
N GLY A 102 -13.24 12.83 13.55
CA GLY A 102 -13.15 14.02 14.40
C GLY A 102 -11.81 14.76 14.32
N LYS A 103 -10.97 14.46 13.33
CA LYS A 103 -9.63 15.03 13.19
C LYS A 103 -9.37 15.46 11.76
N TRP A 104 -8.73 16.62 11.63
CA TRP A 104 -8.10 17.00 10.37
C TRP A 104 -6.88 16.12 10.11
N LYS A 105 -6.70 15.76 8.85
CA LYS A 105 -5.65 14.87 8.35
C LYS A 105 -4.91 15.59 7.24
N ASP A 106 -3.61 15.39 7.26
CA ASP A 106 -2.72 15.80 6.19
C ASP A 106 -2.56 14.66 5.20
N MET A 107 -1.98 14.98 4.05
CA MET A 107 -1.66 14.02 3.00
C MET A 107 -0.35 14.41 2.34
N ILE A 108 0.46 13.43 1.94
CA ILE A 108 1.62 13.66 1.10
C ILE A 108 1.47 12.93 -0.23
N TRP A 109 2.09 13.47 -1.26
CA TRP A 109 2.39 12.73 -2.48
C TRP A 109 3.87 12.39 -2.51
N MET A 110 4.15 11.14 -2.85
CA MET A 110 5.49 10.68 -3.21
C MET A 110 5.49 10.21 -4.66
N GLU A 111 6.62 10.34 -5.34
CA GLU A 111 6.77 9.87 -6.72
C GLU A 111 8.07 9.12 -6.97
N LYS A 112 8.05 8.27 -7.99
CA LYS A 112 9.22 7.58 -8.51
C LYS A 112 9.14 7.49 -10.03
N MET A 113 10.18 7.94 -10.70
CA MET A 113 10.35 7.73 -12.13
C MET A 113 10.85 6.31 -12.39
N ILE A 114 10.12 5.56 -13.21
CA ILE A 114 10.43 4.19 -13.64
C ILE A 114 10.79 4.10 -15.13
N GLY A 115 10.65 5.19 -15.87
CA GLY A 115 11.10 5.38 -17.26
C GLY A 115 11.73 6.75 -17.48
N GLN A 116 12.18 7.03 -18.71
CA GLN A 116 12.68 8.36 -19.10
C GLN A 116 11.55 9.22 -19.66
N HIS A 117 11.54 10.50 -19.28
CA HIS A 117 10.68 11.49 -19.91
C HIS A 117 11.34 11.95 -21.21
N ILE A 118 10.86 11.40 -22.33
CA ILE A 118 11.30 11.75 -23.68
C ILE A 118 10.19 12.52 -24.41
N ASP A 119 10.56 13.26 -25.45
CA ASP A 119 9.58 13.84 -26.36
C ASP A 119 8.87 12.71 -27.14
N ASN A 120 7.54 12.79 -27.24
CA ASN A 120 6.69 11.79 -27.89
C ASN A 120 6.87 10.36 -27.30
N PRO A 121 6.51 10.14 -26.02
CA PRO A 121 6.59 8.81 -25.43
C PRO A 121 5.69 7.81 -26.17
N PRO A 122 6.05 6.51 -26.20
CA PRO A 122 5.20 5.49 -26.80
C PRO A 122 3.85 5.40 -26.07
N GLU A 123 2.80 4.99 -26.78
CA GLU A 123 1.48 4.80 -26.20
C GLU A 123 1.51 3.76 -25.07
N VAL A 124 0.64 3.94 -24.08
CA VAL A 124 0.48 2.99 -22.98
C VAL A 124 -0.05 1.67 -23.53
N ILE A 125 0.67 0.58 -23.23
CA ILE A 125 0.22 -0.78 -23.56
C ILE A 125 -0.64 -1.29 -22.42
N SER A 126 -1.78 -1.92 -22.73
CA SER A 126 -2.64 -2.50 -21.71
C SER A 126 -1.95 -3.70 -21.04
N PHE A 127 -2.24 -3.93 -19.75
CA PHE A 127 -1.73 -5.12 -19.05
C PHE A 127 -2.11 -6.43 -19.76
N GLN A 128 -3.32 -6.49 -20.33
CA GLN A 128 -3.82 -7.67 -21.03
C GLN A 128 -2.96 -8.02 -22.25
N ASN A 129 -2.58 -7.01 -23.05
CA ASN A 129 -1.75 -7.23 -24.23
C ASN A 129 -0.35 -7.73 -23.84
N ILE A 130 0.20 -7.24 -22.72
CA ILE A 130 1.50 -7.70 -22.21
C ILE A 130 1.45 -9.19 -21.82
N VAL A 131 0.37 -9.66 -21.19
CA VAL A 131 0.28 -11.06 -20.72
C VAL A 131 -0.18 -12.04 -21.80
N GLU A 132 -0.95 -11.58 -22.79
CA GLU A 132 -1.41 -12.42 -23.91
C GLU A 132 -0.40 -12.53 -25.06
N GLY A 133 0.66 -11.71 -25.06
CA GLY A 133 1.76 -11.80 -26.03
C GLY A 133 1.39 -11.33 -27.44
N ILE A 134 0.48 -10.35 -27.54
CA ILE A 134 0.02 -9.75 -28.81
C ILE A 134 0.83 -8.49 -29.13
#